data_AF-A0A352PVS7-F1
#
_entry.id   AF-A0A352PVS7-F1
#
_cell.length_a   1.000
_cell.length_b   1.000
_cell.length_c   1.000
_cell.angle_alpha   90.00
_cell.angle_beta   90.00
_cell.angle_gamma   90.00
#
_symmetry.space_group_name_H-M   'P 1'
#
loop_
_entity.id
_entity.type
_entity.pdbx_description
1 polymer ?
#
loop_
_entity_poly.entity_id
_entity_poly.type
_entity_poly.pdbx_seq_one_letter_code
_entity_poly.pdbx_strand_id
1 'polypeptide(L)'
;MSKRKIRRFTVTQRLFHILLVVSFMTQTATGCARLFIETAWGKGLATLFGGYDGALVVHKVSGTFMVLLFLCHLVYLAVVIDWKRFPKSVLGPDSLVPSISDCRDFFQHIGWFLGLAEEPKFERWAYYEKFGYWAVFWGVVMFGVTGYMLFDPVATARVLPGWTMNLALYLHREEMELAVGYLFIAHFFVSHFRPRRFPMDRVIFDGTLDYGETLDERPAWVGRMERQGLLPEGMIVSEPSKAYRIASFAFGYFLLAFGIFLLIFGVLNIDGITW
;
A
#
# COMPACT_ATOMS: atom_id res chain seq x y z
N MET A 1 0.42 17.90 -29.17
CA MET A 1 -0.93 17.77 -28.58
C MET A 1 -0.87 18.20 -27.12
N SER A 2 -1.72 19.11 -26.68
CA SER A 2 -1.83 19.48 -25.26
C SER A 2 -2.15 18.21 -24.46
N LYS A 3 -1.23 17.80 -23.56
CA LYS A 3 -1.40 16.59 -22.74
C LYS A 3 -2.49 16.86 -21.71
N ARG A 4 -3.73 16.51 -22.03
CA ARG A 4 -4.85 16.57 -21.09
C ARG A 4 -4.56 15.60 -19.95
N LYS A 5 -4.43 16.12 -18.72
CA LYS A 5 -4.28 15.30 -17.52
C LYS A 5 -5.63 15.09 -16.84
N ILE A 6 -5.87 13.92 -16.28
CA ILE A 6 -7.04 13.61 -15.46
C ILE A 6 -6.58 13.49 -14.00
N ARG A 7 -7.28 14.13 -13.07
CA ARG A 7 -7.02 13.93 -11.63
C ARG A 7 -7.42 12.51 -11.21
N ARG A 8 -6.47 11.73 -10.73
CA ARG A 8 -6.67 10.37 -10.22
C ARG A 8 -6.80 10.32 -8.71
N PHE A 9 -5.93 11.04 -8.00
CA PHE A 9 -5.87 11.10 -6.54
C PHE A 9 -5.96 12.54 -6.04
N THR A 10 -6.65 12.73 -4.93
CA THR A 10 -6.69 14.01 -4.20
C THR A 10 -5.39 14.22 -3.43
N VAL A 11 -5.09 15.46 -3.03
CA VAL A 11 -3.91 15.76 -2.18
C VAL A 11 -3.97 14.97 -0.87
N THR A 12 -5.15 14.87 -0.25
CA THR A 12 -5.37 14.10 0.97
C THR A 12 -5.01 12.62 0.80
N GLN A 13 -5.46 11.98 -0.29
CA GLN A 13 -5.14 10.57 -0.57
C GLN A 13 -3.64 10.35 -0.76
N ARG A 14 -2.96 11.28 -1.45
CA ARG A 14 -1.51 11.25 -1.66
C ARG A 14 -0.75 11.40 -0.34
N LEU A 15 -1.21 12.30 0.54
CA LEU A 15 -0.63 12.48 1.87
C LEU A 15 -0.80 11.24 2.75
N PHE A 16 -2.00 10.63 2.79
CA PHE A 16 -2.20 9.36 3.49
C PHE A 16 -1.22 8.30 2.99
N HIS A 17 -1.05 8.17 1.67
CA HIS A 17 -0.11 7.22 1.11
C HIS A 17 1.35 7.51 1.51
N ILE A 18 1.80 8.77 1.43
CA ILE A 18 3.18 9.15 1.81
C ILE A 18 3.43 8.87 3.29
N LEU A 19 2.50 9.25 4.18
CA LEU A 19 2.64 9.00 5.61
C LEU A 19 2.61 7.49 5.92
N LEU A 20 1.79 6.73 5.21
CA LEU A 20 1.70 5.29 5.34
C LEU A 20 3.01 4.61 4.90
N VAL A 21 3.55 4.95 3.72
CA VAL A 21 4.75 4.29 3.23
C VAL A 21 5.98 4.62 4.07
N VAL A 22 6.10 5.86 4.58
CA VAL A 22 7.21 6.25 5.46
C VAL A 22 7.13 5.53 6.81
N SER A 23 5.93 5.47 7.41
CA SER A 23 5.74 4.74 8.67
C SER A 23 5.94 3.23 8.48
N PHE A 24 5.40 2.65 7.40
CA PHE A 24 5.61 1.24 7.06
C PHE A 24 7.09 0.90 6.85
N MET A 25 7.85 1.73 6.14
CA MET A 25 9.29 1.52 5.96
C MET A 25 10.07 1.59 7.27
N THR A 26 9.68 2.51 8.16
CA THR A 26 10.27 2.64 9.49
C THR A 26 9.95 1.41 10.34
N GLN A 27 8.70 0.93 10.33
CA GLN A 27 8.29 -0.32 11.00
C GLN A 27 9.06 -1.52 10.48
N THR A 28 9.20 -1.63 9.15
CA THR A 28 9.92 -2.75 8.52
C THR A 28 11.40 -2.73 8.93
N ALA A 29 12.06 -1.58 8.84
CA ALA A 29 13.48 -1.48 9.18
C ALA A 29 13.74 -1.76 10.68
N THR A 30 12.95 -1.18 11.58
CA THR A 30 13.08 -1.43 13.02
C THR A 30 12.65 -2.85 13.41
N GLY A 31 11.67 -3.42 12.72
CA GLY A 31 11.24 -4.81 12.88
C GLY A 31 12.36 -5.78 12.47
N CYS A 32 12.94 -5.61 11.28
CA CYS A 32 14.11 -6.38 10.83
C CYS A 32 15.28 -6.25 11.81
N ALA A 33 15.59 -5.03 12.26
CA ALA A 33 16.71 -4.80 13.19
C ALA A 33 16.59 -5.64 14.46
N ARG A 34 15.36 -5.80 14.97
CA ARG A 34 15.07 -6.57 16.18
C ARG A 34 14.97 -8.07 15.91
N LEU A 35 14.31 -8.47 14.82
CA LEU A 35 14.15 -9.87 14.44
C LEU A 35 15.50 -10.54 14.18
N PHE A 36 16.43 -9.81 13.55
CA PHE A 36 17.74 -10.32 13.17
C PHE A 36 18.86 -9.84 14.11
N ILE A 37 18.53 -9.44 15.33
CA ILE A 37 19.49 -8.80 16.25
C ILE A 37 20.70 -9.67 16.58
N GLU A 38 20.60 -10.98 16.45
CA GLU A 38 21.75 -11.88 16.69
C GLU A 38 22.77 -11.87 15.54
N THR A 39 22.35 -11.44 14.35
CA THR A 39 23.20 -11.34 13.16
C THR A 39 23.96 -10.01 13.10
N ALA A 40 25.09 -9.98 12.40
CA ALA A 40 25.83 -8.73 12.16
C ALA A 40 25.00 -7.69 11.40
N TRP A 41 24.13 -8.14 10.48
CA TRP A 41 23.25 -7.26 9.72
C TRP A 41 22.19 -6.61 10.61
N GLY A 42 21.48 -7.39 11.45
CA GLY A 42 20.49 -6.84 12.36
C GLY A 42 21.10 -5.89 13.40
N LYS A 43 22.27 -6.24 13.97
CA LYS A 43 23.06 -5.31 14.82
C LYS A 43 23.37 -4.02 14.09
N GLY A 44 23.88 -4.11 12.87
CA GLY A 44 24.18 -2.97 11.99
C GLY A 44 22.96 -2.08 11.77
N LEU A 45 21.81 -2.67 11.42
CA LEU A 45 20.56 -1.96 11.21
C LEU A 45 20.04 -1.31 12.50
N ALA A 46 20.18 -1.99 13.63
CA ALA A 46 19.80 -1.47 14.94
C ALA A 46 20.64 -0.25 15.35
N THR A 47 21.92 -0.17 14.95
CA THR A 47 22.75 1.00 15.30
C THR A 47 22.19 2.33 14.78
N LEU A 48 21.53 2.32 13.63
CA LEU A 48 20.86 3.50 13.05
C LEU A 48 19.76 4.06 13.95
N PHE A 49 19.22 3.24 14.85
CA PHE A 49 18.15 3.59 15.78
C PHE A 49 18.65 3.70 17.23
N GLY A 50 19.96 3.61 17.49
CA GLY A 50 20.52 3.63 18.84
C GLY A 50 20.64 2.25 19.50
N GLY A 51 20.69 1.17 18.72
CA GLY A 51 20.78 -0.20 19.20
C GLY A 51 19.41 -0.89 19.33
N TYR A 52 19.36 -2.04 19.98
CA TYR A 52 18.14 -2.85 20.09
C TYR A 52 16.99 -2.11 20.79
N ASP A 53 17.28 -1.47 21.92
CA ASP A 53 16.27 -0.72 22.69
C ASP A 53 15.79 0.52 21.94
N GLY A 54 16.71 1.22 21.27
CA GLY A 54 16.38 2.37 20.44
C GLY A 54 15.50 1.99 19.24
N ALA A 55 15.82 0.88 18.56
CA ALA A 55 14.96 0.31 17.53
C ALA A 55 13.56 -0.04 18.05
N LEU A 56 13.46 -0.59 19.27
CA LEU A 56 12.17 -0.86 19.91
C LEU A 56 11.36 0.42 20.19
N VAL A 57 12.00 1.48 20.69
CA VAL A 57 11.34 2.77 20.92
C VAL A 57 10.83 3.35 19.61
N VAL A 58 11.66 3.40 18.57
CA VAL A 58 11.25 3.91 17.25
C VAL A 58 10.13 3.05 16.65
N HIS A 59 10.21 1.72 16.80
CA HIS A 59 9.17 0.81 16.36
C HIS A 59 7.83 1.10 17.05
N LYS A 60 7.83 1.24 18.38
CA LYS A 60 6.63 1.59 19.16
C LYS A 60 6.04 2.94 18.74
N VAL A 61 6.86 3.98 18.60
CA VAL A 61 6.39 5.32 18.20
C VAL A 61 5.81 5.31 16.79
N SER A 62 6.53 4.73 15.83
CA SER A 62 6.08 4.65 14.44
C SER A 62 4.85 3.74 14.28
N GLY A 63 4.73 2.68 15.09
CA GLY A 63 3.58 1.78 15.08
C GLY A 63 2.33 2.49 15.61
N THR A 64 2.45 3.21 16.74
CA THR A 64 1.37 4.06 17.26
C THR A 64 0.96 5.12 16.24
N PHE A 65 1.92 5.78 15.59
CA PHE A 65 1.62 6.73 14.53
C PHE A 65 0.83 6.09 13.37
N MET A 66 1.24 4.90 12.92
CA MET A 66 0.57 4.19 11.82
C MET A 66 -0.87 3.78 12.20
N VAL A 67 -1.10 3.34 13.44
CA VAL A 67 -2.45 3.03 13.95
C VAL A 67 -3.31 4.30 13.98
N LEU A 68 -2.79 5.41 14.50
CA LEU A 68 -3.51 6.69 14.51
C LEU A 68 -3.81 7.18 13.09
N LEU A 69 -2.86 7.07 12.17
CA LEU A 69 -3.05 7.39 10.75
C LEU A 69 -4.16 6.54 10.13
N PHE A 70 -4.20 5.25 10.45
CA PHE A 70 -5.26 4.35 10.01
C PHE A 70 -6.63 4.75 10.57
N LEU A 71 -6.73 5.07 11.86
CA LEU A 71 -7.97 5.57 12.45
C LEU A 71 -8.43 6.88 11.79
N CYS A 72 -7.50 7.82 11.54
CA CYS A 72 -7.79 9.04 10.77
C CYS A 72 -8.27 8.72 9.35
N HIS A 73 -7.72 7.69 8.70
CA HIS A 73 -8.18 7.23 7.39
C HIS A 73 -9.60 6.66 7.46
N LEU A 74 -9.96 5.90 8.50
CA LEU A 74 -11.35 5.43 8.69
C LEU A 74 -12.33 6.60 8.84
N VAL A 75 -11.96 7.62 9.63
CA VAL A 75 -12.76 8.84 9.77
C VAL A 75 -12.86 9.56 8.43
N TYR A 76 -11.76 9.69 7.69
CA TYR A 76 -11.76 10.27 6.35
C TYR A 76 -12.73 9.54 5.42
N LEU A 77 -12.69 8.21 5.37
CA LEU A 77 -13.62 7.38 4.58
C LEU A 77 -15.06 7.62 4.99
N ALA A 78 -15.36 7.65 6.29
CA ALA A 78 -16.70 7.93 6.79
C ALA A 78 -17.21 9.33 6.37
N VAL A 79 -16.33 10.30 6.21
CA VAL A 79 -16.67 11.66 5.73
C VAL A 79 -16.87 11.71 4.21
N VAL A 80 -16.04 11.02 3.42
CA VAL A 80 -16.13 11.06 1.95
C VAL A 80 -17.20 10.13 1.36
N ILE A 81 -17.67 9.14 2.13
CA ILE A 81 -18.79 8.29 1.70
C ILE A 81 -20.06 9.14 1.58
N ASP A 82 -20.69 9.09 0.42
CA ASP A 82 -22.04 9.64 0.23
C ASP A 82 -23.08 8.69 0.86
N TRP A 83 -23.39 8.94 2.13
CA TRP A 83 -24.37 8.16 2.90
C TRP A 83 -25.80 8.26 2.34
N LYS A 84 -26.14 9.33 1.61
CA LYS A 84 -27.47 9.46 0.99
C LYS A 84 -27.66 8.48 -0.17
N ARG A 85 -26.56 8.07 -0.80
CA ARG A 85 -26.54 7.09 -1.90
C ARG A 85 -26.10 5.70 -1.46
N PHE A 86 -26.03 5.43 -0.15
CA PHE A 86 -25.69 4.12 0.36
C PHE A 86 -26.74 3.06 -0.06
N PRO A 87 -26.35 1.83 -0.45
CA PRO A 87 -24.98 1.30 -0.55
C PRO A 87 -24.29 1.57 -1.90
N LYS A 88 -24.96 2.20 -2.87
CA LYS A 88 -24.40 2.43 -4.23
C LYS A 88 -23.12 3.26 -4.24
N SER A 89 -22.96 4.20 -3.31
CA SER A 89 -21.72 4.98 -3.16
C SER A 89 -20.51 4.14 -2.75
N VAL A 90 -20.73 3.03 -2.04
CA VAL A 90 -19.69 2.14 -1.51
C VAL A 90 -19.50 0.90 -2.39
N LEU A 91 -20.53 0.46 -3.10
CA LEU A 91 -20.46 -0.68 -4.04
C LEU A 91 -20.31 -0.25 -5.50
N GLY A 92 -20.20 1.05 -5.75
CA GLY A 92 -20.06 1.61 -7.08
C GLY A 92 -18.66 1.37 -7.68
N PRO A 93 -18.52 1.60 -9.00
CA PRO A 93 -17.27 1.33 -9.72
C PRO A 93 -16.11 2.28 -9.36
N ASP A 94 -16.40 3.39 -8.68
CA ASP A 94 -15.38 4.30 -8.15
C ASP A 94 -14.90 3.92 -6.74
N SER A 95 -15.49 2.89 -6.14
CA SER A 95 -15.13 2.35 -4.83
C SER A 95 -13.99 1.32 -4.91
N LEU A 96 -13.21 1.26 -3.85
CA LEU A 96 -12.19 0.23 -3.63
C LEU A 96 -12.74 -1.03 -2.95
N VAL A 97 -14.03 -1.08 -2.63
CA VAL A 97 -14.69 -2.28 -2.08
C VAL A 97 -14.78 -3.35 -3.18
N PRO A 98 -14.29 -4.59 -2.93
CA PRO A 98 -14.43 -5.70 -3.85
C PRO A 98 -15.90 -6.02 -4.12
N SER A 99 -16.15 -6.45 -5.33
CA SER A 99 -17.48 -6.72 -5.88
C SER A 99 -17.41 -7.98 -6.74
N ILE A 100 -18.58 -8.56 -7.05
CA ILE A 100 -18.65 -9.78 -7.87
C ILE A 100 -18.01 -9.58 -9.25
N SER A 101 -18.04 -8.36 -9.79
CA SER A 101 -17.37 -8.05 -11.06
C SER A 101 -15.86 -8.23 -10.99
N ASP A 102 -15.23 -8.02 -9.82
CA ASP A 102 -13.78 -8.20 -9.68
C ASP A 102 -13.37 -9.66 -9.88
N CYS A 103 -14.20 -10.62 -9.43
CA CYS A 103 -13.98 -12.04 -9.69
C CYS A 103 -14.10 -12.39 -11.17
N ARG A 104 -15.13 -11.85 -11.85
CA ARG A 104 -15.29 -12.03 -13.30
C ARG A 104 -14.10 -11.44 -14.04
N ASP A 105 -13.69 -10.23 -13.70
CA ASP A 105 -12.57 -9.54 -14.34
C ASP A 105 -11.25 -10.32 -14.11
N PHE A 106 -11.07 -10.93 -12.93
CA PHE A 106 -9.93 -11.83 -12.66
C PHE A 106 -9.90 -13.05 -13.60
N PHE A 107 -10.99 -13.81 -13.70
CA PHE A 107 -11.04 -14.97 -14.58
C PHE A 107 -10.96 -14.60 -16.06
N GLN A 108 -11.54 -13.47 -16.46
CA GLN A 108 -11.39 -12.94 -17.81
C GLN A 108 -9.92 -12.56 -18.08
N HIS A 109 -9.23 -11.95 -17.12
CA HIS A 109 -7.82 -11.59 -17.26
C HIS A 109 -6.94 -12.82 -17.44
N ILE A 110 -7.20 -13.91 -16.69
CA ILE A 110 -6.55 -15.20 -16.88
C ILE A 110 -6.84 -15.75 -18.27
N GLY A 111 -8.10 -15.75 -18.70
CA GLY A 111 -8.48 -16.17 -20.05
C GLY A 111 -7.74 -15.39 -21.13
N TRP A 112 -7.60 -14.08 -20.97
CA TRP A 112 -6.83 -13.23 -21.89
C TRP A 112 -5.35 -13.60 -21.93
N PHE A 113 -4.72 -13.82 -20.78
CA PHE A 113 -3.33 -14.30 -20.74
C PHE A 113 -3.13 -15.65 -21.44
N LEU A 114 -4.15 -16.51 -21.43
CA LEU A 114 -4.15 -17.79 -22.13
C LEU A 114 -4.60 -17.68 -23.60
N GLY A 115 -4.94 -16.49 -24.09
CA GLY A 115 -5.47 -16.27 -25.44
C GLY A 115 -6.91 -16.76 -25.65
N LEU A 116 -7.64 -17.04 -24.57
CA LEU A 116 -9.00 -17.60 -24.56
C LEU A 116 -10.10 -16.55 -24.38
N ALA A 117 -9.76 -15.31 -24.06
CA ALA A 117 -10.71 -14.22 -23.85
C ALA A 117 -10.14 -12.86 -24.31
N GLU A 118 -11.01 -11.88 -24.50
CA GLU A 118 -10.59 -10.49 -24.72
C GLU A 118 -10.04 -9.86 -23.43
N GLU A 119 -9.15 -8.87 -23.59
CA GLU A 119 -8.60 -8.10 -22.48
C GLU A 119 -9.73 -7.48 -21.63
N PRO A 120 -9.74 -7.67 -20.31
CA PRO A 120 -10.76 -7.10 -19.44
C PRO A 120 -10.72 -5.57 -19.50
N LYS A 121 -11.87 -4.96 -19.80
CA LYS A 121 -12.03 -3.50 -19.83
C LYS A 121 -12.23 -2.99 -18.41
N PHE A 122 -11.12 -2.83 -17.69
CA PHE A 122 -11.19 -2.43 -16.28
C PHE A 122 -11.86 -1.05 -16.10
N GLU A 123 -12.63 -0.97 -15.03
CA GLU A 123 -13.18 0.27 -14.53
C GLU A 123 -12.13 1.11 -13.82
N ARG A 124 -12.55 2.17 -13.10
CA ARG A 124 -11.65 3.05 -12.36
C ARG A 124 -10.59 2.25 -11.59
N TRP A 125 -11.01 1.20 -10.88
CA TRP A 125 -10.12 0.29 -10.18
C TRP A 125 -10.16 -1.11 -10.80
N ALA A 126 -9.00 -1.72 -11.00
CA ALA A 126 -8.89 -3.13 -11.37
C ALA A 126 -8.94 -4.00 -10.11
N TYR A 127 -9.29 -5.28 -10.26
CA TYR A 127 -9.38 -6.21 -9.14
C TYR A 127 -8.08 -6.27 -8.32
N TYR A 128 -6.91 -6.22 -8.97
CA TYR A 128 -5.61 -6.29 -8.31
C TYR A 128 -5.26 -5.00 -7.52
N GLU A 129 -5.76 -3.83 -7.94
CA GLU A 129 -5.61 -2.59 -7.17
C GLU A 129 -6.49 -2.62 -5.92
N LYS A 130 -7.71 -3.13 -6.03
CA LYS A 130 -8.60 -3.33 -4.87
C LYS A 130 -8.02 -4.37 -3.91
N PHE A 131 -7.52 -5.49 -4.44
CA PHE A 131 -6.83 -6.50 -3.65
C PHE A 131 -5.67 -5.88 -2.88
N GLY A 132 -4.82 -5.08 -3.53
CA GLY A 132 -3.71 -4.42 -2.85
C GLY A 132 -4.13 -3.42 -1.77
N TYR A 133 -5.19 -2.65 -2.01
CA TYR A 133 -5.74 -1.77 -0.98
C TYR A 133 -6.20 -2.56 0.26
N TRP A 134 -6.93 -3.66 0.06
CA TRP A 134 -7.46 -4.47 1.16
C TRP A 134 -6.41 -5.33 1.84
N ALA A 135 -5.39 -5.81 1.12
CA ALA A 135 -4.25 -6.51 1.71
C ALA A 135 -3.53 -5.62 2.73
N VAL A 136 -3.29 -4.34 2.39
CA VAL A 136 -2.70 -3.38 3.33
C VAL A 136 -3.66 -3.04 4.47
N PHE A 137 -4.96 -2.87 4.17
CA PHE A 137 -5.97 -2.61 5.21
C PHE A 137 -6.03 -3.74 6.24
N TRP A 138 -6.03 -5.00 5.79
CA TRP A 138 -5.93 -6.20 6.62
C TRP A 138 -4.65 -6.19 7.45
N GLY A 139 -3.49 -6.01 6.80
CA GLY A 139 -2.19 -6.02 7.47
C GLY A 139 -2.12 -5.00 8.59
N VAL A 140 -2.53 -3.74 8.36
CA VAL A 140 -2.50 -2.69 9.38
C VAL A 140 -3.40 -3.03 10.58
N VAL A 141 -4.57 -3.64 10.36
CA VAL A 141 -5.43 -4.10 11.47
C VAL A 141 -4.74 -5.22 12.25
N MET A 142 -4.19 -6.22 11.56
CA MET A 142 -3.50 -7.35 12.19
C MET A 142 -2.28 -6.91 13.00
N PHE A 143 -1.38 -6.11 12.44
CA PHE A 143 -0.24 -5.54 13.15
C PHE A 143 -0.66 -4.60 14.26
N GLY A 144 -1.72 -3.81 14.05
CA GLY A 144 -2.23 -2.89 15.05
C GLY A 144 -2.71 -3.63 16.30
N VAL A 145 -3.50 -4.70 16.13
CA VAL A 145 -4.00 -5.50 17.25
C VAL A 145 -2.89 -6.27 17.93
N THR A 146 -2.11 -7.05 17.18
CA THR A 146 -1.02 -7.86 17.75
C THR A 146 0.09 -6.99 18.34
N GLY A 147 0.44 -5.88 17.69
CA GLY A 147 1.42 -4.92 18.17
C GLY A 147 0.96 -4.19 19.42
N TYR A 148 -0.34 -3.87 19.54
CA TYR A 148 -0.89 -3.30 20.78
C TYR A 148 -0.83 -4.29 21.95
N MET A 149 -1.16 -5.56 21.72
CA MET A 149 -1.01 -6.62 22.72
C MET A 149 0.44 -6.76 23.20
N LEU A 150 1.40 -6.69 22.26
CA LEU A 150 2.84 -6.78 22.53
C LEU A 150 3.46 -5.46 23.00
N PHE A 151 2.72 -4.35 22.95
CA PHE A 151 3.20 -3.05 23.40
C PHE A 151 3.46 -3.05 24.91
N ASP A 152 2.51 -3.62 25.66
CA ASP A 152 2.64 -3.95 27.07
C ASP A 152 2.04 -5.37 27.30
N PRO A 153 2.86 -6.42 27.15
CA PRO A 153 2.39 -7.79 27.29
C PRO A 153 2.00 -8.12 28.73
N VAL A 154 2.56 -7.43 29.74
CA VAL A 154 2.21 -7.63 31.15
C VAL A 154 0.82 -7.08 31.43
N ALA A 155 0.51 -5.88 30.95
CA ALA A 155 -0.85 -5.33 31.06
C ALA A 155 -1.85 -6.19 30.29
N THR A 156 -1.49 -6.65 29.08
CA THR A 156 -2.39 -7.49 28.27
C THR A 156 -2.67 -8.84 28.92
N ALA A 157 -1.66 -9.49 29.52
CA ALA A 157 -1.80 -10.78 30.20
C ALA A 157 -2.63 -10.71 31.51
N ARG A 158 -2.94 -9.52 32.03
CA ARG A 158 -3.90 -9.36 33.14
C ARG A 158 -5.35 -9.52 32.70
N VAL A 159 -5.64 -9.36 31.41
CA VAL A 159 -6.98 -9.41 30.84
C VAL A 159 -7.17 -10.64 29.94
N LEU A 160 -6.11 -11.06 29.24
CA LEU A 160 -6.13 -12.20 28.33
C LEU A 160 -5.23 -13.35 28.85
N PRO A 161 -5.55 -14.62 28.51
CA PRO A 161 -4.71 -15.76 28.86
C PRO A 161 -3.30 -15.65 28.27
N GLY A 162 -2.28 -16.13 28.99
CA GLY A 162 -0.87 -16.00 28.58
C GLY A 162 -0.54 -16.59 27.19
N TRP A 163 -1.23 -17.65 26.76
CA TRP A 163 -1.03 -18.25 25.43
C TRP A 163 -1.29 -17.27 24.28
N THR A 164 -2.14 -16.26 24.51
CA THR A 164 -2.45 -15.24 23.50
C THR A 164 -1.23 -14.39 23.13
N MET A 165 -0.24 -14.25 24.02
CA MET A 165 0.99 -13.51 23.73
C MET A 165 1.87 -14.26 22.73
N ASN A 166 1.93 -15.59 22.84
CA ASN A 166 2.64 -16.42 21.86
C ASN A 166 1.99 -16.32 20.48
N LEU A 167 0.65 -16.37 20.43
CA LEU A 167 -0.08 -16.19 19.17
C LEU A 167 0.12 -14.78 18.60
N ALA A 168 0.05 -13.74 19.43
CA ALA A 168 0.27 -12.37 18.99
C ALA A 168 1.68 -12.18 18.42
N LEU A 169 2.71 -12.71 19.09
CA LEU A 169 4.09 -12.65 18.63
C LEU A 169 4.27 -13.38 17.30
N TYR A 170 3.74 -14.60 17.19
CA TYR A 170 3.78 -15.37 15.95
C TYR A 170 3.11 -14.61 14.80
N LEU A 171 1.85 -14.20 14.97
CA LEU A 171 1.11 -13.48 13.94
C LEU A 171 1.75 -12.14 13.57
N HIS A 172 2.26 -11.38 14.54
CA HIS A 172 2.91 -10.09 14.29
C HIS A 172 4.16 -10.25 13.42
N ARG A 173 4.91 -11.35 13.61
CA ARG A 173 6.09 -11.68 12.79
C ARG A 173 5.69 -12.18 11.41
N GLU A 174 4.84 -13.20 11.31
CA GLU A 174 4.48 -13.81 10.02
C GLU A 174 3.81 -12.81 9.08
N GLU A 175 2.94 -11.95 9.61
CA GLU A 175 2.31 -10.90 8.82
C GLU A 175 3.36 -9.92 8.28
N MET A 176 4.45 -9.65 9.02
CA MET A 176 5.50 -8.72 8.57
C MET A 176 6.18 -9.26 7.32
N GLU A 177 6.52 -10.55 7.32
CA GLU A 177 7.10 -11.22 6.16
C GLU A 177 6.15 -11.20 4.97
N LEU A 178 4.86 -11.51 5.21
CA LEU A 178 3.82 -11.46 4.18
C LEU A 178 3.65 -10.04 3.61
N ALA A 179 3.60 -9.02 4.45
CA ALA A 179 3.40 -7.63 4.05
C ALA A 179 4.60 -7.09 3.26
N VAL A 180 5.82 -7.36 3.74
CA VAL A 180 7.07 -7.00 3.04
C VAL A 180 7.14 -7.71 1.69
N GLY A 181 6.91 -9.02 1.65
CA GLY A 181 6.90 -9.80 0.42
C GLY A 181 5.85 -9.31 -0.58
N TYR A 182 4.60 -9.15 -0.13
CA TYR A 182 3.52 -8.65 -0.97
C TYR A 182 3.82 -7.25 -1.52
N LEU A 183 4.26 -6.33 -0.67
CA LEU A 183 4.53 -4.96 -1.12
C LEU A 183 5.69 -4.95 -2.12
N PHE A 184 6.87 -5.45 -1.77
CA PHE A 184 8.06 -5.34 -2.62
C PHE A 184 8.04 -6.21 -3.87
N ILE A 185 7.26 -7.31 -3.87
CA ILE A 185 7.07 -8.14 -5.06
C ILE A 185 5.85 -7.64 -5.83
N ALA A 186 4.64 -7.82 -5.29
CA ALA A 186 3.42 -7.59 -6.06
C ALA A 186 3.12 -6.10 -6.26
N HIS A 187 3.12 -5.30 -5.20
CA HIS A 187 2.74 -3.88 -5.31
C HIS A 187 3.73 -3.08 -6.17
N PHE A 188 5.04 -3.26 -5.96
CA PHE A 188 6.06 -2.60 -6.78
C PHE A 188 6.09 -3.16 -8.22
N PHE A 189 5.85 -4.45 -8.44
CA PHE A 189 5.75 -5.01 -9.81
C PHE A 189 4.60 -4.38 -10.58
N VAL A 190 3.40 -4.40 -10.01
CA VAL A 190 2.22 -3.77 -10.63
C VAL A 190 2.44 -2.27 -10.82
N SER A 191 3.06 -1.59 -9.87
CA SER A 191 3.22 -0.14 -9.95
C SER A 191 4.37 0.33 -10.84
N HIS A 192 5.40 -0.49 -11.11
CA HIS A 192 6.61 0.02 -11.79
C HIS A 192 7.08 -0.82 -12.97
N PHE A 193 6.78 -2.11 -13.00
CA PHE A 193 7.26 -3.02 -14.03
C PHE A 193 6.23 -3.31 -15.13
N ARG A 194 5.03 -2.71 -15.07
CA ARG A 194 4.10 -2.74 -16.19
C ARG A 194 4.69 -1.95 -17.38
N PRO A 195 4.69 -2.50 -18.61
CA PRO A 195 5.33 -1.85 -19.77
C PRO A 195 4.92 -0.40 -20.01
N ARG A 196 3.64 -0.07 -19.78
CA ARG A 196 3.08 1.29 -19.96
C ARG A 196 3.45 2.28 -18.84
N ARG A 197 3.91 1.79 -17.70
CA ARG A 197 4.23 2.58 -16.50
C ARG A 197 5.71 2.54 -16.12
N PHE A 198 6.50 1.71 -16.81
CA PHE A 198 7.94 1.69 -16.67
C PHE A 198 8.52 3.08 -17.04
N PRO A 199 9.51 3.60 -16.29
CA PRO A 199 10.28 2.94 -15.23
C PRO A 199 9.66 3.04 -13.83
N MET A 200 8.58 3.80 -13.64
CA MET A 200 7.87 3.93 -12.35
C MET A 200 6.53 4.65 -12.56
N ASP A 201 5.41 4.10 -12.10
CA ASP A 201 4.16 4.87 -12.03
C ASP A 201 4.26 5.93 -10.93
N ARG A 202 4.14 7.20 -11.31
CA ARG A 202 4.15 8.34 -10.39
C ARG A 202 2.76 8.77 -9.97
N VAL A 203 1.70 8.13 -10.43
CA VAL A 203 0.32 8.63 -10.26
C VAL A 203 -0.05 8.90 -8.80
N ILE A 204 0.45 8.11 -7.84
CA ILE A 204 0.19 8.33 -6.41
C ILE A 204 0.98 9.50 -5.83
N PHE A 205 2.07 9.91 -6.47
CA PHE A 205 2.84 11.08 -6.08
C PHE A 205 2.37 12.31 -6.83
N ASP A 206 2.14 12.25 -8.14
CA ASP A 206 1.70 13.36 -8.98
C ASP A 206 0.20 13.66 -8.82
N GLY A 207 -0.61 12.63 -8.54
CA GLY A 207 -2.06 12.67 -8.43
C GLY A 207 -2.82 12.65 -9.76
N THR A 208 -2.11 12.54 -10.88
CA THR A 208 -2.67 12.80 -12.22
C THR A 208 -2.26 11.73 -13.24
N LEU A 209 -3.10 11.53 -14.24
CA LEU A 209 -2.90 10.57 -15.33
C LEU A 209 -2.96 11.27 -16.68
N ASP A 210 -2.25 10.76 -17.69
CA ASP A 210 -2.45 11.19 -19.06
C ASP A 210 -3.79 10.67 -19.60
N TYR A 211 -4.60 11.54 -20.22
CA TYR A 211 -5.90 11.14 -20.76
C TYR A 211 -5.75 10.07 -21.85
N GLY A 212 -4.77 10.18 -22.74
CA GLY A 212 -4.57 9.21 -23.82
C GLY A 212 -4.20 7.83 -23.28
N GLU A 213 -3.20 7.78 -22.38
CA GLU A 213 -2.80 6.53 -21.71
C GLU A 213 -3.96 5.93 -20.89
N THR A 214 -4.79 6.77 -20.27
CA THR A 214 -5.94 6.31 -19.48
C THR A 214 -7.05 5.75 -20.35
N LEU A 215 -7.27 6.31 -21.56
CA LEU A 215 -8.25 5.78 -22.50
C LEU A 215 -7.87 4.36 -22.94
N ASP A 216 -6.59 4.13 -23.16
CA ASP A 216 -6.07 2.81 -23.54
C ASP A 216 -6.09 1.82 -22.37
N GLU A 217 -5.65 2.23 -21.17
CA GLU A 217 -5.58 1.34 -20.01
C GLU A 217 -6.93 1.11 -19.32
N ARG A 218 -7.85 2.08 -19.38
CA ARG A 218 -9.12 2.13 -18.63
C ARG A 218 -10.29 2.59 -19.50
N PRO A 219 -10.56 1.92 -20.63
CA PRO A 219 -11.58 2.37 -21.58
C PRO A 219 -12.99 2.40 -20.97
N ALA A 220 -13.33 1.46 -20.07
CA ALA A 220 -14.62 1.44 -19.41
C ALA A 220 -14.82 2.66 -18.49
N TRP A 221 -13.76 3.04 -17.75
CA TRP A 221 -13.79 4.20 -16.88
C TRP A 221 -13.95 5.50 -17.65
N VAL A 222 -13.12 5.70 -18.68
CA VAL A 222 -13.19 6.90 -19.52
C VAL A 222 -14.54 7.00 -20.22
N GLY A 223 -15.00 5.92 -20.87
CA GLY A 223 -16.30 5.90 -21.54
C GLY A 223 -17.47 6.18 -20.59
N ARG A 224 -17.42 5.72 -19.33
CA ARG A 224 -18.45 6.09 -18.33
C ARG A 224 -18.40 7.59 -18.03
N MET A 225 -17.22 8.14 -17.78
CA MET A 225 -17.08 9.56 -17.48
C MET A 225 -17.56 10.44 -18.65
N GLU A 226 -17.35 10.02 -19.90
CA GLU A 226 -17.84 10.72 -21.10
C GLU A 226 -19.37 10.70 -21.15
N ARG A 227 -19.99 9.53 -20.96
CA ARG A 227 -21.46 9.40 -20.90
C ARG A 227 -22.10 10.21 -19.79
N GLN A 228 -21.39 10.42 -18.68
CA GLN A 228 -21.87 11.20 -17.53
C GLN A 228 -21.58 12.70 -17.67
N GLY A 229 -20.91 13.14 -18.75
CA GLY A 229 -20.52 14.54 -18.93
C GLY A 229 -19.50 15.04 -17.90
N LEU A 230 -18.74 14.13 -17.27
CA LEU A 230 -17.76 14.46 -16.22
C LEU A 230 -16.40 14.90 -16.78
N LEU A 231 -16.18 14.79 -18.10
CA LEU A 231 -14.90 15.04 -18.75
C LEU A 231 -14.58 16.45 -19.33
N PRO A 232 -15.40 17.52 -19.22
CA PRO A 232 -14.95 18.86 -19.65
C PRO A 232 -14.42 19.71 -18.48
N GLU A 233 -13.20 20.21 -18.65
CA GLU A 233 -12.49 21.29 -17.91
C GLU A 233 -12.19 21.09 -16.40
N GLY A 234 -13.10 20.55 -15.58
CA GLY A 234 -12.91 20.46 -14.12
C GLY A 234 -11.89 19.41 -13.63
N MET A 235 -11.52 18.45 -14.48
CA MET A 235 -10.52 17.41 -14.18
C MET A 235 -9.18 17.62 -14.90
N ILE A 236 -9.09 18.62 -15.78
CA ILE A 236 -7.86 18.97 -16.49
C ILE A 236 -6.99 19.82 -15.58
N VAL A 237 -5.94 19.20 -15.06
CA VAL A 237 -4.98 19.83 -14.17
C VAL A 237 -3.67 20.08 -14.90
N SER A 238 -2.94 21.12 -14.47
CA SER A 238 -1.61 21.38 -14.98
C SER A 238 -0.66 20.23 -14.63
N GLU A 239 0.30 19.99 -15.52
CA GLU A 239 1.34 19.00 -15.27
C GLU A 239 2.20 19.45 -14.05
N PRO A 240 2.56 18.54 -13.14
CA PRO A 240 3.49 18.86 -12.06
C PRO A 240 4.82 19.39 -12.60
N SER A 241 5.49 20.24 -11.82
CA SER A 241 6.78 20.80 -12.21
C SER A 241 7.81 19.69 -12.46
N LYS A 242 8.78 19.93 -13.35
CA LYS A 242 9.85 18.97 -13.66
C LYS A 242 10.60 18.55 -12.39
N ALA A 243 10.89 19.49 -11.50
CA ALA A 243 11.57 19.23 -10.22
C ALA A 243 10.75 18.28 -9.33
N TYR A 244 9.43 18.48 -9.22
CA TYR A 244 8.57 17.60 -8.44
C TYR A 244 8.58 16.17 -8.99
N ARG A 245 8.48 16.02 -10.32
CA ARG A 245 8.52 14.71 -10.98
C ARG A 245 9.83 13.96 -10.73
N ILE A 246 10.96 14.67 -10.77
CA ILE A 246 12.29 14.11 -10.46
C ILE A 246 12.34 13.66 -9.00
N ALA A 247 11.88 14.50 -8.07
CA ALA A 247 11.84 14.16 -6.65
C ALA A 247 10.96 12.93 -6.38
N SER A 248 9.78 12.83 -7.01
CA SER A 248 8.92 11.65 -6.91
C SER A 248 9.59 10.38 -7.41
N PHE A 249 10.32 10.44 -8.54
CA PHE A 249 11.12 9.31 -9.01
C PHE A 249 12.19 8.92 -8.02
N ALA A 250 13.02 9.87 -7.58
CA ALA A 250 14.09 9.60 -6.63
C ALA A 250 13.55 8.98 -5.33
N PHE A 251 12.45 9.50 -4.81
CA PHE A 251 11.79 8.97 -3.62
C PHE A 251 11.25 7.55 -3.83
N GLY A 252 10.50 7.30 -4.91
CA GLY A 252 9.96 5.97 -5.18
C GLY A 252 11.04 4.91 -5.42
N TYR A 253 12.11 5.27 -6.14
CA TYR A 253 13.26 4.38 -6.34
C TYR A 253 14.05 4.13 -5.05
N PHE A 254 14.22 5.14 -4.20
CA PHE A 254 14.82 4.95 -2.90
C PHE A 254 14.02 3.94 -2.07
N LEU A 255 12.69 4.09 -2.01
CA LEU A 255 11.82 3.16 -1.29
C LEU A 255 11.93 1.74 -1.87
N LEU A 256 11.89 1.59 -3.19
CA LEU A 256 12.05 0.29 -3.85
C LEU A 256 13.40 -0.35 -3.49
N ALA A 257 14.50 0.38 -3.66
CA ALA A 257 15.84 -0.11 -3.39
C ALA A 257 16.03 -0.47 -1.91
N PHE A 258 15.53 0.37 -1.00
CA PHE A 258 15.59 0.11 0.45
C PHE A 258 14.76 -1.12 0.84
N GLY A 259 13.57 -1.26 0.26
CA GLY A 259 12.72 -2.42 0.46
C GLY A 259 13.32 -3.73 -0.03
N ILE A 260 13.85 -3.73 -1.26
CA ILE A 260 14.57 -4.87 -1.83
C ILE A 260 15.79 -5.21 -0.98
N PHE A 261 16.54 -4.20 -0.50
CA PHE A 261 17.66 -4.40 0.41
C PHE A 261 17.20 -5.13 1.68
N LEU A 262 16.14 -4.67 2.35
CA LEU A 262 15.62 -5.32 3.55
C LEU A 262 15.14 -6.74 3.28
N LEU A 263 14.45 -6.98 2.15
CA LEU A 263 13.97 -8.29 1.75
C LEU A 263 15.13 -9.27 1.50
N ILE A 264 16.09 -8.89 0.66
CA ILE A 264 17.23 -9.75 0.31
C ILE A 264 18.05 -10.08 1.55
N PHE A 265 18.41 -9.07 2.34
CA PHE A 265 19.21 -9.31 3.55
C PHE A 265 18.43 -10.07 4.63
N GLY A 266 17.11 -9.88 4.71
CA GLY A 266 16.24 -10.69 5.56
C GLY A 266 16.31 -12.17 5.20
N VAL A 267 16.17 -12.50 3.91
CA VAL A 267 16.28 -13.88 3.42
C VAL A 267 17.68 -14.45 3.68
N LEU A 268 18.74 -13.69 3.41
CA LEU A 268 20.12 -14.14 3.62
C LEU A 268 20.47 -14.41 5.09
N ASN A 269 19.72 -13.84 6.03
CA ASN A 269 19.98 -13.96 7.47
C ASN A 269 18.89 -14.79 8.18
N ILE A 270 18.00 -15.47 7.45
CA ILE A 270 16.83 -16.16 8.01
C ILE A 270 17.20 -17.23 9.05
N ASP A 271 18.31 -17.94 8.84
CA ASP A 271 18.81 -18.96 9.77
C ASP A 271 19.37 -18.35 11.08
N GLY A 272 19.57 -17.03 11.11
CA GLY A 272 20.03 -16.29 12.27
C GLY A 272 18.91 -15.84 13.23
N ILE A 273 17.66 -16.19 12.93
CA ILE A 273 16.53 -15.91 13.82
C ILE A 273 16.54 -16.94 14.96
N THR A 274 16.82 -16.49 16.17
CA THR A 274 16.70 -17.31 17.39
C THR A 274 15.28 -17.19 17.92
N TRP A 275 14.53 -18.29 17.85
CA TRP A 275 13.12 -18.38 18.24
C TRP A 275 12.87 -18.01 19.71
#